data_AF-A0A1K1Q559-F1
#
_entry.id   AF-A0A1K1Q559-F1
#
_cell.length_a   1.000
_cell.length_b   1.000
_cell.length_c   1.000
_cell.angle_alpha   90.00
_cell.angle_beta   90.00
_cell.angle_gamma   90.00
#
_symmetry.space_group_name_H-M   'P 1'
#
loop_
_entity.id
_entity.type
_entity.pdbx_description
1 polymer ?
#
loop_
_entity_poly.entity_id
_entity_poly.type
_entity_poly.pdbx_seq_one_letter_code
_entity_poly.pdbx_strand_id
1 'polypeptide(L)'
;MGKKGKFYTVWKGKKPGIYDSWSACKAAINKEKGAQYKSFLTFEAAKKAFNGSYDDYKGKKVSTTLSKEELLKIGQPNYNSISVDAASSGNPGIMEYRGVVTQGAKELFKQGPFKQGTNNIGEFLALVHGLAYLKKNNSDRILYTDSRTAMSWVRKKKCNSKLTESAKNKDVFDLIRRAEDWLKSNTYTTTIVKWETKAWGEIPADFGRK
;
A
#
# COMPACT_ATOMS: atom_id res chain seq x y z
N MET A 1 -3.96 -9.67 6.07
CA MET A 1 -5.11 -9.72 5.15
C MET A 1 -4.74 -10.60 3.99
N GLY A 2 -5.31 -11.81 3.92
CA GLY A 2 -5.01 -12.77 2.84
C GLY A 2 -5.23 -12.14 1.48
N LYS A 3 -4.42 -12.53 0.48
CA LYS A 3 -4.64 -12.13 -0.91
C LYS A 3 -6.10 -12.45 -1.26
N LYS A 4 -6.91 -11.43 -1.56
CA LYS A 4 -8.26 -11.66 -2.11
C LYS A 4 -8.07 -12.56 -3.35
N GLY A 5 -8.70 -13.74 -3.32
CA GLY A 5 -8.65 -14.69 -4.42
C GLY A 5 -9.13 -14.02 -5.70
N LYS A 6 -8.49 -14.33 -6.83
CA LYS A 6 -9.00 -13.95 -8.14
C LYS A 6 -9.98 -15.01 -8.60
N PHE A 7 -10.98 -14.60 -9.36
CA PHE A 7 -11.83 -15.50 -10.12
C PHE A 7 -11.27 -15.64 -11.53
N TYR A 8 -11.48 -16.77 -12.18
CA TYR A 8 -10.96 -17.07 -13.51
C TYR A 8 -12.09 -17.56 -14.39
N THR A 9 -12.36 -16.84 -15.47
CA THR A 9 -13.30 -17.27 -16.49
C THR A 9 -12.53 -18.02 -17.56
N VAL A 10 -12.99 -19.20 -17.93
CA VAL A 10 -12.49 -20.01 -19.04
C VAL A 10 -13.61 -20.13 -20.08
N TRP A 11 -13.42 -19.51 -21.25
CA TRP A 11 -14.33 -19.61 -22.39
C TRP A 11 -13.96 -20.80 -23.29
N LYS A 12 -12.67 -21.09 -23.41
CA LYS A 12 -12.14 -22.23 -24.17
C LYS A 12 -11.08 -22.95 -23.35
N GLY A 13 -11.32 -24.23 -23.11
CA GLY A 13 -10.55 -25.10 -22.24
C GLY A 13 -11.14 -26.51 -22.28
N LYS A 14 -10.54 -27.44 -21.57
CA LYS A 14 -11.10 -28.77 -21.29
C LYS A 14 -12.44 -28.70 -20.57
N LYS A 15 -12.58 -27.70 -19.69
CA LYS A 15 -13.82 -27.44 -18.94
C LYS A 15 -14.05 -25.92 -18.86
N PRO A 16 -14.83 -25.33 -19.79
CA PRO A 16 -15.26 -23.94 -19.67
C PRO A 16 -16.05 -23.71 -18.38
N GLY A 17 -15.92 -22.52 -17.81
CA GLY A 17 -16.56 -22.16 -16.54
C GLY A 17 -15.81 -21.10 -15.75
N ILE A 18 -16.27 -20.85 -14.53
CA ILE A 18 -15.69 -19.88 -13.59
C ILE A 18 -15.03 -20.63 -12.44
N TYR A 19 -13.80 -20.28 -12.14
CA TYR A 19 -12.99 -20.89 -11.08
C TYR A 19 -12.58 -19.83 -10.06
N ASP A 20 -12.52 -20.19 -8.78
CA ASP A 20 -12.07 -19.33 -7.67
C ASP A 20 -10.58 -19.50 -7.33
N SER A 21 -9.90 -20.43 -8.01
CA SER A 21 -8.50 -20.75 -7.79
C SER A 21 -7.75 -20.95 -9.10
N TRP A 22 -6.47 -20.54 -9.11
CA TRP A 22 -5.60 -20.75 -10.27
C TRP A 22 -5.37 -22.24 -10.52
N SER A 23 -5.30 -23.07 -9.47
CA SER A 23 -5.09 -24.51 -9.62
C SER A 23 -6.22 -25.15 -10.45
N ALA A 24 -7.48 -24.84 -10.11
CA ALA A 24 -8.64 -25.35 -10.85
C ALA A 24 -8.71 -24.77 -12.27
N CYS A 25 -8.49 -23.47 -12.44
CA CYS A 25 -8.41 -22.83 -13.76
C CYS A 25 -7.31 -23.47 -14.62
N LYS A 26 -6.12 -23.72 -14.06
CA LYS A 26 -5.00 -24.34 -14.75
C LYS A 26 -5.34 -25.74 -15.20
N ALA A 27 -5.96 -26.56 -14.34
CA ALA A 27 -6.43 -27.89 -14.72
C ALA A 27 -7.41 -27.84 -15.92
N ALA A 28 -8.26 -26.82 -15.97
CA ALA A 28 -9.23 -26.62 -17.05
C ALA A 28 -8.61 -26.17 -18.38
N ILE A 29 -7.41 -25.59 -18.40
CA ILE A 29 -6.75 -25.09 -19.63
C ILE A 29 -5.47 -25.86 -20.00
N ASN A 30 -4.97 -26.72 -19.10
CA ASN A 30 -3.67 -27.36 -19.27
C ASN A 30 -3.64 -28.26 -20.51
N LYS A 31 -2.65 -28.04 -21.38
CA LYS A 31 -2.47 -28.72 -22.68
C LYS A 31 -3.56 -28.42 -23.73
N GLU A 32 -4.43 -27.44 -23.50
CA GLU A 32 -5.41 -27.00 -24.51
C GLU A 32 -4.80 -25.97 -25.46
N LYS A 33 -4.77 -26.25 -26.77
CA LYS A 33 -4.26 -25.31 -27.77
C LYS A 33 -5.25 -24.15 -27.96
N GLY A 34 -4.78 -22.93 -27.73
CA GLY A 34 -5.60 -21.72 -27.87
C GLY A 34 -6.64 -21.55 -26.75
N ALA A 35 -6.34 -22.02 -25.54
CA ALA A 35 -7.18 -21.78 -24.37
C ALA A 35 -7.50 -20.29 -24.19
N GLN A 36 -8.76 -19.98 -23.92
CA GLN A 36 -9.26 -18.63 -23.73
C GLN A 36 -9.69 -18.48 -22.28
N TYR A 37 -8.94 -17.70 -21.51
CA TYR A 37 -9.20 -17.49 -20.10
C TYR A 37 -8.75 -16.10 -19.63
N LYS A 38 -9.32 -15.63 -18.51
CA LYS A 38 -8.94 -14.36 -17.88
C LYS A 38 -9.28 -14.34 -16.40
N SER A 39 -8.46 -13.65 -15.62
CA SER A 39 -8.71 -13.44 -14.21
C SER A 39 -9.48 -12.14 -13.92
N PHE A 40 -10.40 -12.18 -12.98
CA PHE A 40 -11.21 -11.08 -12.47
C PHE A 40 -11.08 -10.96 -10.95
N LEU A 41 -11.36 -9.77 -10.41
CA LEU A 41 -11.26 -9.50 -8.97
C LEU A 41 -12.52 -9.92 -8.19
N THR A 42 -13.66 -10.05 -8.87
CA THR A 42 -14.94 -10.41 -8.25
C THR A 42 -15.62 -11.51 -9.05
N PHE A 43 -16.42 -12.32 -8.36
CA PHE A 43 -17.23 -13.36 -8.98
C PHE A 43 -18.21 -12.77 -10.00
N GLU A 44 -18.86 -11.65 -9.67
CA GLU A 44 -19.78 -10.95 -10.57
C GLU A 44 -19.10 -10.51 -11.87
N ALA A 45 -17.87 -10.00 -11.81
CA ALA A 45 -17.13 -9.64 -13.01
C ALA A 45 -16.77 -10.88 -13.84
N ALA A 46 -16.39 -11.99 -13.20
CA ALA A 46 -16.13 -13.26 -13.89
C ALA A 46 -17.39 -13.85 -14.54
N LYS A 47 -18.54 -13.75 -13.85
CA LYS A 47 -19.86 -14.19 -14.32
C LYS A 47 -20.35 -13.37 -15.50
N LYS A 48 -20.26 -12.04 -15.40
CA LYS A 48 -20.56 -11.14 -16.51
C LYS A 48 -19.68 -11.45 -17.73
N ALA A 49 -18.39 -11.68 -17.50
CA ALA A 49 -17.46 -12.00 -18.57
C ALA A 49 -17.73 -13.36 -19.22
N PHE A 50 -18.10 -14.38 -18.42
CA PHE A 50 -18.46 -15.70 -18.93
C PHE A 50 -19.69 -15.66 -19.83
N ASN A 51 -20.65 -14.77 -19.54
CA ASN A 51 -21.83 -14.54 -20.37
C ASN A 51 -21.55 -13.69 -21.63
N GLY A 52 -20.32 -13.18 -21.81
CA GLY A 52 -19.88 -12.40 -22.98
C GLY A 52 -18.83 -13.14 -23.81
N SER A 53 -18.25 -12.46 -24.81
CA SER A 53 -17.22 -13.04 -25.68
C SER A 53 -15.81 -12.86 -25.12
N TYR A 54 -14.93 -13.85 -25.31
CA TYR A 54 -13.50 -13.71 -24.99
C TYR A 54 -12.85 -12.51 -25.70
N ASP A 55 -13.28 -12.19 -26.92
CA ASP A 55 -12.72 -11.08 -27.71
C ASP A 55 -12.96 -9.71 -27.04
N ASP A 56 -14.03 -9.58 -26.25
CA ASP A 56 -14.29 -8.37 -25.47
C ASP A 56 -13.25 -8.15 -24.37
N TYR A 57 -12.51 -9.19 -23.99
CA TYR A 57 -11.57 -9.19 -22.89
C TYR A 57 -10.12 -9.51 -23.29
N LYS A 58 -9.91 -10.03 -24.51
CA LYS A 58 -8.58 -10.29 -25.08
C LYS A 58 -7.81 -8.97 -25.19
N GLY A 59 -6.59 -8.94 -24.65
CA GLY A 59 -5.74 -7.73 -24.67
C GLY A 59 -6.15 -6.60 -23.71
N LYS A 60 -7.38 -6.57 -23.17
CA LYS A 60 -7.80 -5.52 -22.22
C LYS A 60 -7.19 -5.75 -20.83
N LYS A 61 -6.50 -4.77 -20.26
CA LYS A 61 -6.12 -4.82 -18.83
C LYS A 61 -7.40 -4.74 -17.98
N VAL A 62 -7.48 -5.51 -16.91
CA VAL A 62 -8.58 -5.38 -15.93
C VAL A 62 -8.53 -3.94 -15.41
N SER A 63 -9.60 -3.18 -15.59
CA SER A 63 -9.63 -1.80 -15.12
C SER A 63 -9.43 -1.81 -13.60
N THR A 64 -8.37 -1.14 -13.15
CA THR A 64 -8.08 -0.95 -11.73
C THR A 64 -8.80 0.26 -11.14
N THR A 65 -9.63 0.93 -11.94
CA THR A 65 -10.40 2.13 -11.54
C THR A 65 -11.60 1.73 -10.70
N LEU A 66 -11.81 2.46 -9.61
CA LEU A 66 -12.95 2.28 -8.71
C LEU A 66 -14.26 2.66 -9.42
N SER A 67 -15.35 1.97 -9.08
CA SER A 67 -16.69 2.37 -9.52
C SER A 67 -17.14 3.66 -8.81
N LYS A 68 -18.19 4.32 -9.34
CA LYS A 68 -18.77 5.51 -8.70
C LYS A 68 -19.27 5.19 -7.28
N GLU A 69 -19.87 4.03 -7.09
CA GLU A 69 -20.38 3.57 -5.80
C GLU A 69 -19.25 3.26 -4.81
N GLU A 70 -18.13 2.72 -5.29
CA GLU A 70 -16.94 2.49 -4.46
C GLU A 70 -16.30 3.82 -4.02
N LEU A 71 -16.20 4.79 -4.94
CA LEU A 71 -15.70 6.14 -4.63
C LEU A 71 -16.60 6.84 -3.61
N LEU A 72 -17.92 6.72 -3.75
CA LEU A 72 -18.88 7.31 -2.80
C LEU A 72 -18.72 6.74 -1.38
N LYS A 73 -18.44 5.43 -1.26
CA LYS A 73 -18.18 4.78 0.03
C LYS A 73 -16.87 5.19 0.67
N ILE A 74 -15.84 5.50 -0.12
CA ILE A 74 -14.55 5.98 0.36
C ILE A 74 -14.65 7.44 0.81
N GLY A 75 -15.44 8.25 0.10
CA GLY A 75 -15.62 9.67 0.40
C GLY A 75 -14.39 10.51 0.07
N GLN A 76 -14.32 11.68 0.67
CA GLN A 76 -13.20 12.61 0.53
C GLN A 76 -12.19 12.47 1.68
N PRO A 77 -10.91 12.79 1.46
CA PRO A 77 -9.94 12.86 2.55
C PRO A 77 -10.36 13.89 3.61
N ASN A 78 -10.09 13.61 4.88
CA ASN A 78 -10.18 14.63 5.92
C ASN A 78 -8.93 15.52 5.85
N TYR A 79 -9.07 16.76 5.40
CA TYR A 79 -7.95 17.68 5.23
C TYR A 79 -7.39 18.27 6.55
N ASN A 80 -8.10 18.14 7.68
CA ASN A 80 -7.54 18.45 9.01
C ASN A 80 -6.66 17.28 9.49
N SER A 81 -5.57 17.06 8.77
CA SER A 81 -4.69 15.90 8.95
C SER A 81 -3.26 16.22 8.54
N ILE A 82 -2.37 15.29 8.87
CA ILE A 82 -1.01 15.26 8.32
C ILE A 82 -0.82 13.97 7.54
N SER A 83 -0.07 14.04 6.45
CA SER A 83 0.29 12.88 5.62
C SER A 83 1.79 12.63 5.73
N VAL A 84 2.19 11.37 5.80
CA VAL A 84 3.60 10.97 5.83
C VAL A 84 3.90 9.98 4.73
N ASP A 85 5.10 10.08 4.19
CA ASP A 85 5.61 9.16 3.17
C ASP A 85 7.14 9.08 3.20
N ALA A 86 7.69 8.07 2.52
CA ALA A 86 9.11 7.88 2.32
C ALA A 86 9.43 7.48 0.88
N ALA A 87 10.63 7.85 0.45
CA ALA A 87 11.18 7.45 -0.83
C ALA A 87 12.55 6.81 -0.64
N SER A 88 12.87 5.86 -1.52
CA SER A 88 14.17 5.20 -1.54
C SER A 88 14.68 5.02 -2.96
N SER A 89 15.84 5.62 -3.28
CA SER A 89 16.54 5.43 -4.55
C SER A 89 17.36 4.13 -4.50
N GLY A 90 16.73 3.04 -4.96
CA GLY A 90 17.17 1.66 -4.70
C GLY A 90 16.54 1.12 -3.42
N ASN A 91 16.36 -0.21 -3.30
CA ASN A 91 15.67 -0.82 -2.17
C ASN A 91 16.35 -2.15 -1.76
N PRO A 92 17.44 -2.13 -0.98
CA PRO A 92 17.93 -0.99 -0.19
C PRO A 92 18.69 0.07 -1.00
N GLY A 93 18.62 1.32 -0.57
CA GLY A 93 19.24 2.47 -1.25
C GLY A 93 19.17 3.75 -0.44
N ILE A 94 19.43 4.90 -1.08
CA ILE A 94 19.37 6.20 -0.41
C ILE A 94 17.91 6.48 -0.03
N MET A 95 17.62 6.61 1.26
CA MET A 95 16.26 6.70 1.79
C MET A 95 16.02 8.04 2.47
N GLU A 96 14.87 8.66 2.23
CA GLU A 96 14.39 9.86 2.92
C GLU A 96 12.92 9.72 3.25
N TYR A 97 12.45 10.49 4.22
CA TYR A 97 11.03 10.53 4.57
C TYR A 97 10.60 11.91 5.04
N ARG A 98 9.29 12.19 4.95
CA ARG A 98 8.73 13.48 5.37
C ARG A 98 7.31 13.36 5.89
N GLY A 99 6.87 14.43 6.56
CA GLY A 99 5.49 14.66 6.93
C GLY A 99 5.06 16.05 6.47
N VAL A 100 3.85 16.14 5.94
CA VAL A 100 3.26 17.39 5.42
C VAL A 100 1.87 17.60 5.98
N VAL A 101 1.39 18.85 5.98
CA VAL A 101 -0.05 19.12 6.11
C VAL A 101 -0.74 18.52 4.88
N THR A 102 -1.76 17.69 5.09
CA THR A 102 -2.46 17.00 3.99
C THR A 102 -3.07 17.99 3.02
N GLN A 103 -3.59 19.12 3.52
CA GLN A 103 -3.97 20.25 2.68
C GLN A 103 -2.75 21.06 2.23
N GLY A 104 -2.55 21.16 0.92
CA GLY A 104 -1.52 22.01 0.32
C GLY A 104 -0.07 21.52 0.48
N ALA A 105 0.15 20.34 1.07
CA ALA A 105 1.45 19.67 1.16
C ALA A 105 2.58 20.50 1.79
N LYS A 106 2.26 21.41 2.71
CA LYS A 106 3.28 22.16 3.46
C LYS A 106 4.10 21.21 4.34
N GLU A 107 5.41 21.18 4.15
CA GLU A 107 6.32 20.30 4.90
C GLU A 107 6.40 20.72 6.38
N LEU A 108 6.22 19.72 7.26
CA LEU A 108 6.30 19.85 8.71
C LEU A 108 7.62 19.32 9.25
N PHE A 109 8.09 18.22 8.66
CA PHE A 109 9.38 17.63 8.96
C PHE A 109 9.88 16.82 7.76
N LYS A 110 11.20 16.71 7.66
CA LYS A 110 11.89 15.88 6.68
C LYS A 110 13.15 15.30 7.29
N GLN A 111 13.50 14.08 6.91
CA GLN A 111 14.67 13.34 7.40
C GLN A 111 15.33 12.57 6.27
N GLY A 112 16.65 12.44 6.35
CA GLY A 112 17.50 11.94 5.27
C GLY A 112 18.00 13.05 4.35
N PRO A 113 18.64 12.70 3.22
CA PRO A 113 18.86 11.34 2.74
C PRO A 113 19.80 10.53 3.63
N PHE A 114 19.35 9.33 4.03
CA PHE A 114 20.16 8.33 4.69
C PHE A 114 20.87 7.47 3.65
N LYS A 115 22.14 7.15 3.89
CA LYS A 115 22.99 6.45 2.92
C LYS A 115 22.41 5.09 2.47
N GLN A 116 21.75 4.38 3.37
CA GLN A 116 21.11 3.10 3.04
C GLN A 116 19.92 2.79 3.97
N GLY A 117 18.75 2.64 3.37
CA GLY A 117 17.52 2.16 4.00
C GLY A 117 16.64 1.43 2.98
N THR A 118 15.45 0.99 3.41
CA THR A 118 14.42 0.46 2.52
C THR A 118 13.19 1.37 2.56
N ASN A 119 12.34 1.30 1.53
CA ASN A 119 11.10 2.07 1.51
C ASN A 119 10.26 1.84 2.77
N ASN A 120 10.05 0.56 3.11
CA ASN A 120 9.25 0.17 4.28
C ASN A 120 9.84 0.67 5.61
N ILE A 121 11.17 0.77 5.74
CA ILE A 121 11.80 1.38 6.92
C ILE A 121 11.48 2.87 6.95
N GLY A 122 11.65 3.57 5.83
CA GLY A 122 11.31 4.99 5.72
C GLY A 122 9.86 5.26 6.09
N GLU A 123 8.91 4.51 5.53
CA GLU A 123 7.47 4.65 5.82
C GLU A 123 7.17 4.43 7.32
N PHE A 124 7.81 3.43 7.94
CA PHE A 124 7.67 3.17 9.36
C PHE A 124 8.21 4.33 10.21
N LEU A 125 9.42 4.82 9.91
CA LEU A 125 10.03 5.93 10.63
C LEU A 125 9.21 7.22 10.46
N ALA A 126 8.70 7.49 9.25
CA ALA A 126 7.83 8.63 8.97
C ALA A 126 6.55 8.58 9.81
N LEU A 127 5.94 7.40 9.92
CA LEU A 127 4.72 7.20 10.70
C LEU A 127 4.94 7.39 12.20
N VAL A 128 6.05 6.86 12.74
CA VAL A 128 6.39 7.08 14.16
C VAL A 128 6.75 8.54 14.44
N HIS A 129 7.49 9.19 13.53
CA HIS A 129 7.79 10.62 13.64
C HIS A 129 6.50 11.45 13.60
N GLY A 130 5.56 11.14 12.71
CA GLY A 130 4.24 11.79 12.67
C GLY A 130 3.47 11.69 13.98
N LEU A 131 3.44 10.49 14.60
CA LEU A 131 2.84 10.30 15.93
C LEU A 131 3.53 11.14 17.00
N ALA A 132 4.86 11.12 17.05
CA ALA A 132 5.63 11.89 18.02
C ALA A 132 5.46 13.40 17.83
N TYR A 133 5.40 13.86 16.57
CA TYR A 133 5.14 15.24 16.21
C TYR A 133 3.75 15.70 16.69
N LEU A 134 2.70 14.94 16.40
CA LEU A 134 1.34 15.28 16.83
C LEU A 134 1.21 15.31 18.35
N LYS A 135 1.78 14.32 19.04
CA LYS A 135 1.81 14.28 20.51
C LYS A 135 2.53 15.49 21.09
N LYS A 136 3.72 15.82 20.58
CA LYS A 136 4.53 16.97 21.07
C LYS A 136 3.79 18.29 20.92
N ASN A 137 2.98 18.44 19.87
CA ASN A 137 2.21 19.65 19.59
C ASN A 137 0.79 19.63 20.15
N ASN A 138 0.43 18.63 20.98
CA ASN A 138 -0.91 18.45 21.52
C ASN A 138 -2.02 18.52 20.43
N SER A 139 -1.76 17.92 19.28
CA SER A 139 -2.64 17.99 18.10
C SER A 139 -3.59 16.80 18.04
N ASP A 140 -4.86 17.06 17.72
CA ASP A 140 -5.94 16.09 17.53
C ASP A 140 -6.07 15.58 16.08
N ARG A 141 -5.34 16.19 15.14
CA ARG A 141 -5.29 15.79 13.73
C ARG A 141 -5.03 14.29 13.54
N ILE A 142 -5.68 13.73 12.52
CA ILE A 142 -5.42 12.35 12.08
C ILE A 142 -4.12 12.27 11.28
N LEU A 143 -3.56 11.06 11.18
CA LEU A 143 -2.30 10.78 10.50
C LEU A 143 -2.50 9.80 9.34
N TYR A 144 -2.28 10.27 8.11
CA TYR A 144 -2.35 9.45 6.91
C TYR A 144 -1.01 8.83 6.55
N THR A 145 -1.06 7.57 6.13
CA THR A 145 0.01 6.87 5.39
C THR A 145 -0.62 5.98 4.34
N ASP A 146 0.03 5.79 3.20
CA ASP A 146 -0.39 4.80 2.22
C ASP A 146 0.25 3.41 2.45
N SER A 147 1.11 3.26 3.47
CA SER A 147 1.79 2.02 3.79
C SER A 147 1.05 1.17 4.81
N ARG A 148 0.48 0.05 4.35
CA ARG A 148 -0.07 -0.98 5.24
C ARG A 148 1.03 -1.68 6.05
N THR A 149 2.26 -1.73 5.53
CA THR A 149 3.43 -2.31 6.21
C THR A 149 3.77 -1.48 7.44
N ALA A 150 3.95 -0.16 7.27
CA ALA A 150 4.24 0.76 8.36
C ALA A 150 3.14 0.74 9.44
N MET A 151 1.87 0.80 9.03
CA MET A 151 0.75 0.66 9.98
C MET A 151 0.83 -0.65 10.77
N SER A 152 1.19 -1.77 10.11
CA SER A 152 1.34 -3.04 10.81
C SER A 152 2.52 -3.03 11.79
N TRP A 153 3.63 -2.40 11.44
CA TRP A 153 4.82 -2.33 12.30
C TRP A 153 4.61 -1.42 13.50
N VAL A 154 3.90 -0.29 13.32
CA VAL A 154 3.49 0.59 14.42
C VAL A 154 2.56 -0.13 15.40
N ARG A 155 1.53 -0.84 14.93
CA ARG A 155 0.65 -1.65 15.80
C ARG A 155 1.44 -2.71 16.59
N LYS A 156 2.46 -3.31 15.98
CA LYS A 156 3.34 -4.29 16.62
C LYS A 156 4.44 -3.66 17.47
N LYS A 157 4.59 -2.34 17.45
CA LYS A 157 5.70 -1.59 18.07
C LYS A 157 7.09 -2.13 17.67
N LYS A 158 7.21 -2.64 16.44
CA LYS A 158 8.39 -3.36 15.96
C LYS A 158 8.57 -3.18 14.44
N CYS A 159 9.75 -2.71 14.04
CA CYS A 159 10.19 -2.70 12.66
C CYS A 159 10.62 -4.12 12.26
N ASN A 160 9.84 -4.78 11.40
CA ASN A 160 10.12 -6.16 10.95
C ASN A 160 10.84 -6.17 9.59
N SER A 161 11.86 -5.33 9.45
CA SER A 161 12.69 -5.29 8.24
C SER A 161 13.61 -6.50 8.15
N LYS A 162 13.95 -6.90 6.93
CA LYS A 162 14.98 -7.91 6.62
C LYS A 162 16.35 -7.31 6.30
N LEU A 163 16.48 -5.98 6.29
CA LEU A 163 17.76 -5.33 6.07
C LEU A 163 18.71 -5.70 7.21
N THR A 164 19.96 -6.06 6.89
CA THR A 164 20.99 -6.33 7.89
C THR A 164 21.70 -5.04 8.28
N GLU A 165 21.97 -4.87 9.56
CA GLU A 165 22.70 -3.71 10.08
C GLU A 165 24.17 -3.73 9.60
N SER A 166 24.68 -2.57 9.22
CA SER A 166 26.05 -2.36 8.75
C SER A 166 26.49 -0.92 9.04
N ALA A 167 27.78 -0.63 8.88
CA ALA A 167 28.30 0.73 9.02
C ALA A 167 27.60 1.76 8.09
N LYS A 168 27.07 1.32 6.94
CA LYS A 168 26.38 2.20 5.97
C LYS A 168 24.98 2.63 6.40
N ASN A 169 24.31 1.85 7.24
CA ASN A 169 22.92 2.08 7.66
C ASN A 169 22.77 2.26 9.17
N LYS A 170 23.89 2.47 9.89
CA LYS A 170 23.91 2.63 11.35
C LYS A 170 22.91 3.70 11.81
N ASP A 171 22.91 4.87 11.18
CA ASP A 171 22.01 5.98 11.54
C ASP A 171 20.53 5.59 11.40
N VAL A 172 20.19 4.79 10.38
CA VAL A 172 18.83 4.27 10.17
C VAL A 172 18.45 3.27 11.27
N PHE A 173 19.36 2.39 11.67
CA PHE A 173 19.12 1.43 12.76
C PHE A 173 19.02 2.12 14.12
N ASP A 174 19.80 3.17 14.37
CA ASP A 174 19.65 4.02 15.56
C ASP A 174 18.27 4.68 15.60
N LEU A 175 17.77 5.17 14.45
CA LEU A 175 16.40 5.68 14.34
C LEU A 175 15.33 4.61 14.56
N ILE A 176 15.53 3.40 14.04
CA ILE A 176 14.61 2.27 14.27
C ILE A 176 14.51 1.97 15.77
N ARG A 177 15.65 1.84 16.47
CA ARG A 177 15.68 1.60 17.92
C ARG A 177 14.92 2.67 18.67
N ARG A 178 15.22 3.95 18.40
CA ARG A 178 14.52 5.10 18.98
C ARG A 178 13.01 5.10 18.71
N ALA A 179 12.60 4.75 17.50
CA ALA A 179 11.19 4.68 17.11
C ALA A 179 10.45 3.55 17.85
N GLU A 180 11.05 2.37 17.95
CA GLU A 180 10.49 1.24 18.72
C GLU A 180 10.38 1.58 20.21
N ASP A 181 11.42 2.20 20.79
CA ASP A 181 11.41 2.60 22.20
C ASP A 181 10.38 3.68 22.47
N TRP A 182 10.22 4.66 21.57
CA TRP A 182 9.17 5.67 21.66
C TRP A 182 7.78 5.02 21.67
N LEU A 183 7.51 4.09 20.74
CA LEU A 183 6.22 3.40 20.68
C LEU A 183 5.93 2.57 21.94
N LYS A 184 6.95 1.98 22.57
CA LYS A 184 6.79 1.19 23.81
C LYS A 184 6.57 2.08 25.03
N SER A 185 7.28 3.21 25.12
CA SER A 185 7.26 4.12 26.27
C SER A 185 6.18 5.21 26.21
N ASN A 186 5.48 5.37 25.07
CA ASN A 186 4.46 6.39 24.89
C ASN A 186 3.09 5.80 24.55
N THR A 187 2.06 6.56 24.90
CA THR A 187 0.69 6.39 24.43
C THR A 187 0.30 7.51 23.46
N TYR A 188 -0.59 7.20 22.53
CA TYR A 188 -1.18 8.16 21.60
C TYR A 188 -2.65 7.79 21.36
N THR A 189 -3.48 8.81 21.14
CA THR A 189 -4.88 8.69 20.74
C THR A 189 -5.08 8.97 19.24
N THR A 190 -4.01 9.40 18.55
CA THR A 190 -4.02 9.72 17.13
C THR A 190 -4.56 8.56 16.28
N THR A 191 -5.59 8.85 15.49
CA THR A 191 -6.13 7.91 14.50
C THR A 191 -5.20 7.84 13.29
N ILE A 192 -4.63 6.66 13.05
CA ILE A 192 -3.84 6.39 11.84
C ILE A 192 -4.77 5.85 10.76
N VAL A 193 -4.81 6.52 9.61
CA VAL A 193 -5.71 6.20 8.50
C VAL A 193 -4.93 5.82 7.25
N LYS A 194 -5.40 4.80 6.52
CA LYS A 194 -4.84 4.43 5.23
C LYS A 194 -5.25 5.47 4.19
N TRP A 195 -4.29 6.05 3.49
CA TRP A 195 -4.57 6.87 2.31
C TRP A 195 -5.08 6.01 1.16
N GLU A 196 -6.23 6.33 0.58
CA GLU A 196 -6.82 5.54 -0.50
C GLU A 196 -6.32 6.03 -1.87
N THR A 197 -5.08 5.66 -2.22
CA THR A 197 -4.36 6.15 -3.43
C THR A 197 -5.17 6.01 -4.72
N LYS A 198 -5.99 4.96 -4.84
CA LYS A 198 -6.85 4.75 -6.01
C LYS A 198 -8.01 5.74 -6.13
N ALA A 199 -8.49 6.26 -5.00
CA ALA A 199 -9.59 7.21 -4.94
C ALA A 199 -9.09 8.66 -4.98
N TRP A 200 -7.96 8.93 -4.32
CA TRP A 200 -7.51 10.29 -4.04
C TRP A 200 -6.21 10.69 -4.76
N GLY A 201 -5.62 9.78 -5.53
CA GLY A 201 -4.30 10.00 -6.15
C GLY A 201 -3.15 9.74 -5.18
N GLU A 202 -1.94 10.15 -5.55
CA GLU A 202 -0.78 9.99 -4.67
C GLU A 202 -0.97 10.72 -3.34
N ILE A 203 -0.39 10.17 -2.27
CA ILE A 203 -0.47 10.79 -0.95
C ILE A 203 0.22 12.17 -0.99
N PRO A 204 -0.28 13.21 -0.29
CA PRO A 204 0.33 14.54 -0.36
C PRO A 204 1.81 14.61 0.04
N ALA A 205 2.29 13.63 0.81
CA ALA A 205 3.69 13.52 1.19
C ALA A 205 4.58 12.83 0.14
N ASP A 206 4.03 12.34 -0.97
CA ASP A 206 4.77 11.65 -2.03
C ASP A 206 5.90 12.50 -2.60
N PHE A 207 7.04 11.88 -2.88
CA PHE A 207 8.24 12.59 -3.36
C PHE A 207 8.23 12.86 -4.88
N GLY A 208 7.26 12.35 -5.63
CA GLY A 208 7.14 12.56 -7.07
C GLY A 208 8.23 11.87 -7.90
N ARG A 209 8.93 10.89 -7.33
CA ARG A 209 10.01 10.15 -7.98
C ARG A 209 9.55 8.71 -8.21
N LYS A 210 9.06 8.42 -9.42
CA LYS A 210 8.74 7.06 -9.88
C LYS A 210 9.82 6.56 -10.83
#